data_AF-A0A3S1RV25-F1
#
_entry.id   AF-A0A3S1RV25-F1
#
_cell.length_a   1.000
_cell.length_b   1.000
_cell.length_c   1.000
_cell.angle_alpha   90.00
_cell.angle_beta   90.00
_cell.angle_gamma   90.00
#
_symmetry.space_group_name_H-M   'P 1'
#
loop_
_entity.id
_entity.type
_entity.pdbx_description
1 polymer ?
#
loop_
_entity_poly.entity_id
_entity_poly.type
_entity_poly.pdbx_seq_one_letter_code
_entity_poly.pdbx_strand_id
1 'polypeptide(L)'
;MTRLKTRIVDLIEALGPLPVNEYMALCLFDPADGYYTTREPFGAGGDFVTAPEISQMFGELVAVWMYQVWAASGRPLPVTIAEIGPGRGTLMKDMLRTLSRLDPDLANGATFAMIETSPRLTEVQKKTLGVTPFAVGWHETIETLPQQSLFIVGNELFDAVPIRQFVRAGAGWRERMVGLDETNDLCFFAGAGSVDPTLLPADAADAPQGAI
;
A
#
# COMPACT_ATOMS: atom_id res chain seq x y z
N MET A 1 16.71 -18.52 -13.51
CA MET A 1 16.58 -17.40 -12.55
C MET A 1 15.88 -16.25 -13.24
N THR A 2 15.04 -15.49 -12.53
CA THR A 2 14.46 -14.25 -13.10
C THR A 2 15.55 -13.20 -13.24
N ARG A 3 15.38 -12.24 -14.16
CA ARG A 3 16.32 -11.12 -14.35
C ARG A 3 16.50 -10.31 -13.05
N LEU A 4 15.41 -10.11 -12.32
CA LEU A 4 15.44 -9.45 -11.01
C LEU A 4 16.27 -10.21 -9.99
N LYS A 5 16.15 -11.55 -9.91
CA LYS A 5 16.96 -12.35 -8.99
C LYS A 5 18.45 -12.17 -9.27
N THR A 6 18.87 -12.20 -10.53
CA THR A 6 20.27 -11.98 -10.91
C THR A 6 20.77 -10.62 -10.42
N ARG A 7 20.01 -9.54 -10.66
CA ARG A 7 20.37 -8.19 -10.17
C ARG A 7 20.46 -8.10 -8.65
N ILE A 8 19.56 -8.77 -7.92
CA ILE A 8 19.59 -8.81 -6.46
C ILE A 8 20.83 -9.56 -5.97
N VAL A 9 21.17 -10.68 -6.59
CA VAL A 9 22.41 -11.44 -6.29
C VAL A 9 23.64 -10.56 -6.52
N ASP A 10 23.76 -9.93 -7.69
CA ASP A 10 24.89 -9.04 -8.01
C ASP A 10 25.02 -7.89 -6.98
N LEU A 11 23.89 -7.34 -6.53
CA LEU A 11 23.87 -6.27 -5.53
C LEU A 11 24.31 -6.77 -4.15
N ILE A 12 23.89 -7.97 -3.76
CA ILE A 12 24.31 -8.59 -2.49
C ILE A 12 25.81 -8.92 -2.51
N GLU A 13 26.34 -9.41 -3.63
CA GLU A 13 27.77 -9.67 -3.77
C GLU A 13 28.61 -8.38 -3.67
N ALA A 14 28.10 -7.27 -4.22
CA ALA A 14 28.81 -5.99 -4.24
C ALA A 14 28.73 -5.20 -2.93
N LEU A 15 27.55 -5.16 -2.29
CA LEU A 15 27.26 -4.28 -1.16
C LEU A 15 27.00 -5.02 0.15
N GLY A 16 26.90 -6.34 0.08
CA GLY A 16 26.48 -7.16 1.20
C GLY A 16 24.95 -7.31 1.29
N PRO A 17 24.47 -7.91 2.38
CA PRO A 17 23.09 -8.36 2.51
C PRO A 17 22.07 -7.23 2.55
N LEU A 18 20.88 -7.48 2.02
CA LEU A 18 19.79 -6.51 1.97
C LEU A 18 18.85 -6.64 3.16
N PRO A 19 18.41 -5.55 3.78
CA PRO A 19 17.25 -5.57 4.68
C PRO A 19 16.00 -6.13 3.98
N VAL A 20 15.11 -6.81 4.72
CA VAL A 20 13.88 -7.39 4.14
C VAL A 20 13.00 -6.35 3.44
N ASN A 21 12.91 -5.13 3.96
CA ASN A 21 12.16 -4.04 3.33
C ASN A 21 12.76 -3.65 1.96
N GLU A 22 14.09 -3.62 1.82
CA GLU A 22 14.71 -3.27 0.55
C GLU A 22 14.54 -4.38 -0.49
N TYR A 23 14.71 -5.64 -0.07
CA TYR A 23 14.38 -6.80 -0.91
C TYR A 23 12.91 -6.77 -1.37
N MET A 24 11.98 -6.55 -0.44
CA MET A 24 10.54 -6.45 -0.75
C MET A 24 10.25 -5.28 -1.70
N ALA A 25 10.87 -4.12 -1.50
CA ALA A 25 10.72 -2.96 -2.37
C ALA A 25 11.19 -3.26 -3.81
N LEU A 26 12.33 -3.95 -3.98
CA LEU A 26 12.80 -4.39 -5.30
C LEU A 26 11.82 -5.38 -5.94
N CYS A 27 11.36 -6.38 -5.21
CA CYS A 27 10.38 -7.35 -5.72
C CYS A 27 9.07 -6.71 -6.16
N LEU A 28 8.58 -5.70 -5.43
CA LEU A 28 7.28 -5.08 -5.67
C LEU A 28 7.34 -3.94 -6.70
N PHE A 29 8.35 -3.09 -6.62
CA PHE A 29 8.37 -1.78 -7.28
C PHE A 29 9.56 -1.54 -8.20
N ASP A 30 10.43 -2.53 -8.44
CA ASP A 30 11.51 -2.35 -9.42
C ASP A 30 10.94 -1.87 -10.77
N PRO A 31 11.51 -0.80 -11.38
CA PRO A 31 10.97 -0.21 -12.60
C PRO A 31 10.92 -1.17 -13.80
N ALA A 32 11.82 -2.16 -13.84
CA ALA A 32 11.98 -3.05 -14.99
C ALA A 32 11.34 -4.42 -14.78
N ASP A 33 11.35 -4.92 -13.54
CA ASP A 33 10.96 -6.30 -13.23
C ASP A 33 10.03 -6.41 -11.98
N GLY A 34 9.66 -5.29 -11.35
CA GLY A 34 8.84 -5.25 -10.15
C GLY A 34 7.41 -5.74 -10.41
N TYR A 35 6.84 -6.43 -9.41
CA TYR A 35 5.54 -7.08 -9.51
C TYR A 35 4.40 -6.10 -9.87
N TYR A 36 4.24 -5.01 -9.12
CA TYR A 36 3.17 -4.02 -9.36
C TYR A 36 3.47 -3.11 -10.56
N THR A 37 4.75 -2.96 -10.91
CA THR A 37 5.19 -2.16 -12.06
C THR A 37 4.88 -2.84 -13.39
N THR A 38 5.22 -4.12 -13.51
CA THR A 38 5.25 -4.82 -14.80
C THR A 38 4.07 -5.74 -15.05
N ARG A 39 3.34 -6.17 -14.02
CA ARG A 39 2.21 -7.10 -14.15
C ARG A 39 0.87 -6.40 -14.02
N GLU A 40 -0.18 -7.09 -14.48
CA GLU A 40 -1.58 -6.75 -14.18
C GLU A 40 -2.12 -7.70 -13.10
N PRO A 41 -1.82 -7.46 -11.82
CA PRO A 41 -2.18 -8.41 -10.76
C PRO A 41 -3.67 -8.39 -10.39
N PHE A 42 -4.45 -7.41 -10.87
CA PHE A 42 -5.80 -7.12 -10.37
C PHE A 42 -6.92 -7.67 -11.27
N GLY A 43 -7.88 -8.36 -10.65
CA GLY A 43 -9.15 -8.79 -11.26
C GLY A 43 -9.20 -10.31 -11.51
N ALA A 44 -10.29 -10.80 -12.10
CA ALA A 44 -10.54 -12.25 -12.26
C ALA A 44 -9.50 -13.02 -13.08
N GLY A 45 -8.68 -12.33 -13.87
CA GLY A 45 -7.55 -12.90 -14.62
C GLY A 45 -6.16 -12.58 -14.05
N GLY A 46 -6.09 -11.87 -12.93
CA GLY A 46 -4.85 -11.54 -12.21
C GLY A 46 -4.61 -12.48 -11.02
N ASP A 47 -3.53 -12.24 -10.27
CA ASP A 47 -3.19 -13.06 -9.10
C ASP A 47 -3.95 -12.63 -7.82
N PHE A 48 -4.60 -11.44 -7.83
CA PHE A 48 -5.31 -10.87 -6.70
C PHE A 48 -6.73 -10.42 -7.08
N VAL A 49 -7.71 -10.87 -6.30
CA VAL A 49 -9.08 -10.35 -6.31
C VAL A 49 -9.30 -9.63 -4.97
N THR A 50 -9.26 -8.30 -5.00
CA THR A 50 -9.46 -7.46 -3.80
C THR A 50 -10.95 -7.34 -3.47
N ALA A 51 -11.30 -6.99 -2.22
CA ALA A 51 -12.70 -6.90 -1.80
C ALA A 51 -13.60 -6.01 -2.70
N PRO A 52 -13.14 -4.85 -3.21
CA PRO A 52 -13.90 -4.06 -4.19
C PRO A 52 -14.18 -4.79 -5.51
N GLU A 53 -13.31 -5.71 -5.94
CA GLU A 53 -13.48 -6.48 -7.17
C GLU A 53 -14.42 -7.69 -6.99
N ILE A 54 -14.62 -8.15 -5.76
CA ILE A 54 -15.57 -9.24 -5.44
C ILE A 54 -17.01 -8.73 -5.46
N SER A 55 -17.27 -7.56 -4.87
CA SER A 55 -18.62 -7.03 -4.76
C SER A 55 -18.65 -5.51 -4.61
N GLN A 56 -19.49 -4.86 -5.42
CA GLN A 56 -19.83 -3.44 -5.28
C GLN A 56 -20.33 -3.06 -3.88
N MET A 57 -20.90 -4.03 -3.14
CA MET A 57 -21.41 -3.78 -1.78
C MET A 57 -20.31 -3.32 -0.84
N PHE A 58 -19.06 -3.75 -1.06
CA PHE A 58 -17.94 -3.30 -0.24
C PHE A 58 -17.75 -1.79 -0.37
N GLY A 59 -17.67 -1.28 -1.61
CA GLY A 59 -17.52 0.16 -1.84
C GLY A 59 -18.73 0.99 -1.41
N GLU A 60 -19.94 0.45 -1.53
CA GLU A 60 -21.16 1.08 -1.01
C GLU A 60 -21.11 1.25 0.51
N LEU A 61 -20.73 0.19 1.24
CA LEU A 61 -20.64 0.22 2.70
C LEU A 61 -19.52 1.14 3.19
N VAL A 62 -18.37 1.16 2.50
CA VAL A 62 -17.29 2.11 2.79
C VAL A 62 -17.75 3.55 2.60
N ALA A 63 -18.51 3.85 1.53
CA ALA A 63 -19.08 5.19 1.34
C ALA A 63 -20.09 5.57 2.43
N VAL A 64 -20.97 4.65 2.84
CA VAL A 64 -21.91 4.91 3.93
C VAL A 64 -21.16 5.19 5.23
N TRP A 65 -20.15 4.39 5.56
CA TRP A 65 -19.29 4.64 6.71
C TRP A 65 -18.62 6.00 6.64
N MET A 66 -17.99 6.32 5.50
CA MET A 66 -17.31 7.60 5.27
C MET A 66 -18.26 8.79 5.46
N TYR A 67 -19.47 8.69 4.90
CA TYR A 67 -20.52 9.70 5.06
C TYR A 67 -20.90 9.91 6.53
N GLN A 68 -21.06 8.83 7.29
CA GLN A 68 -21.40 8.90 8.72
C GLN A 68 -20.29 9.57 9.53
N VAL A 69 -19.02 9.24 9.25
CA VAL A 69 -17.87 9.85 9.94
C VAL A 69 -17.76 11.35 9.59
N TRP A 70 -17.97 11.72 8.33
CA TRP A 70 -18.03 13.12 7.90
C TRP A 70 -19.17 13.89 8.58
N ALA A 71 -20.36 13.30 8.62
CA ALA A 71 -21.53 13.91 9.26
C ALA A 71 -21.32 14.08 10.77
N ALA A 72 -20.76 13.07 11.44
CA ALA A 72 -20.44 13.12 12.87
C ALA A 72 -19.34 14.17 13.19
N SER A 73 -18.47 14.47 12.23
CA SER A 73 -17.45 15.52 12.32
C SER A 73 -18.01 16.94 12.10
N GLY A 74 -19.34 17.11 12.05
CA GLY A 74 -19.98 18.41 11.88
C GLY A 74 -20.15 18.85 10.43
N ARG A 75 -20.09 17.92 9.47
CA ARG A 75 -20.27 18.18 8.03
C ARG A 75 -19.32 19.26 7.49
N PRO A 76 -18.00 19.17 7.74
CA PRO A 76 -17.07 20.19 7.31
C PRO A 76 -17.07 20.35 5.79
N LEU A 77 -17.07 21.61 5.33
CA LEU A 77 -16.77 22.02 3.96
C LEU A 77 -15.82 23.24 4.01
N PRO A 78 -14.82 23.32 3.14
CA PRO A 78 -14.51 22.34 2.09
C PRO A 78 -13.83 21.07 2.66
N VAL A 79 -13.92 19.95 1.92
CA VAL A 79 -13.47 18.62 2.37
C VAL A 79 -12.80 17.85 1.24
N THR A 80 -11.76 17.07 1.58
CA THR A 80 -11.13 16.09 0.71
C THR A 80 -11.57 14.68 1.12
N ILE A 81 -12.10 13.90 0.17
CA ILE A 81 -12.31 12.46 0.31
C ILE A 81 -11.27 11.76 -0.57
N ALA A 82 -10.34 11.05 0.06
CA ALA A 82 -9.20 10.45 -0.61
C ALA A 82 -9.18 8.93 -0.53
N GLU A 83 -8.63 8.28 -1.56
CA GLU A 83 -8.23 6.88 -1.53
C GLU A 83 -6.72 6.78 -1.75
N ILE A 84 -6.02 6.03 -0.89
CA ILE A 84 -4.58 5.74 -1.01
C ILE A 84 -4.34 4.30 -1.44
N GLY A 85 -3.48 4.12 -2.44
CA GLY A 85 -3.30 2.83 -3.11
C GLY A 85 -4.58 2.32 -3.79
N PRO A 86 -5.24 3.12 -4.65
CA PRO A 86 -6.59 2.81 -5.15
C PRO A 86 -6.68 1.65 -6.16
N GLY A 87 -5.55 1.05 -6.55
CA GLY A 87 -5.51 -0.03 -7.54
C GLY A 87 -6.16 0.40 -8.86
N ARG A 88 -7.30 -0.22 -9.21
CA ARG A 88 -8.05 0.08 -10.45
C ARG A 88 -9.01 1.27 -10.33
N GLY A 89 -9.19 1.83 -9.14
CA GLY A 89 -10.15 2.90 -8.84
C GLY A 89 -11.59 2.42 -8.64
N THR A 90 -11.81 1.11 -8.50
CA THR A 90 -13.13 0.48 -8.35
C THR A 90 -13.81 0.91 -7.04
N LEU A 91 -13.06 0.96 -5.94
CA LEU A 91 -13.57 1.42 -4.65
C LEU A 91 -14.06 2.87 -4.71
N MET A 92 -13.22 3.82 -5.13
CA MET A 92 -13.65 5.21 -5.34
C MET A 92 -14.86 5.32 -6.28
N LYS A 93 -14.92 4.53 -7.35
CA LYS A 93 -16.06 4.55 -8.28
C LYS A 93 -17.37 4.20 -7.58
N ASP A 94 -17.38 3.13 -6.78
CA ASP A 94 -18.56 2.72 -6.02
C ASP A 94 -18.88 3.71 -4.90
N MET A 95 -17.86 4.29 -4.27
CA MET A 95 -18.04 5.31 -3.25
C MET A 95 -18.69 6.56 -3.83
N LEU A 96 -18.20 7.09 -4.95
CA LEU A 96 -18.77 8.26 -5.64
C LEU A 96 -20.23 8.04 -6.05
N ARG A 97 -20.54 6.88 -6.62
CA ARG A 97 -21.92 6.50 -6.98
C ARG A 97 -22.85 6.48 -5.76
N THR A 98 -22.34 6.08 -4.61
CA THR A 98 -23.12 5.97 -3.36
C THR A 98 -23.28 7.33 -2.70
N LEU A 99 -22.18 8.08 -2.54
CA LEU A 99 -22.18 9.42 -1.94
C LEU A 99 -23.08 10.39 -2.71
N SER A 100 -23.06 10.36 -4.04
CA SER A 100 -23.94 11.19 -4.87
C SER A 100 -25.43 10.92 -4.70
N ARG A 101 -25.81 9.73 -4.22
CA ARG A 101 -27.20 9.39 -3.90
C ARG A 101 -27.56 9.72 -2.45
N LEU A 102 -26.60 9.61 -1.54
CA LEU A 102 -26.78 9.92 -0.12
C LEU A 102 -26.88 11.42 0.12
N ASP A 103 -25.99 12.20 -0.48
CA ASP A 103 -25.86 13.63 -0.27
C ASP A 103 -25.24 14.31 -1.49
N PRO A 104 -26.07 14.80 -2.43
CA PRO A 104 -25.60 15.51 -3.62
C PRO A 104 -24.79 16.76 -3.31
N ASP A 105 -25.05 17.45 -2.21
CA ASP A 105 -24.33 18.67 -1.84
C ASP A 105 -22.90 18.34 -1.40
N LEU A 106 -22.72 17.27 -0.60
CA LEU A 106 -21.40 16.74 -0.31
C LEU A 106 -20.67 16.31 -1.59
N ALA A 107 -21.33 15.54 -2.46
CA ALA A 107 -20.69 15.02 -3.68
C ALA A 107 -20.24 16.14 -4.64
N ASN A 108 -20.96 17.26 -4.70
CA ASN A 108 -20.58 18.43 -5.50
C ASN A 108 -19.60 19.37 -4.79
N GLY A 109 -19.61 19.41 -3.45
CA GLY A 109 -18.75 20.29 -2.64
C GLY A 109 -17.43 19.67 -2.21
N ALA A 110 -17.27 18.35 -2.31
CA ALA A 110 -16.05 17.64 -1.95
C ALA A 110 -15.01 17.64 -3.07
N THR A 111 -13.74 17.63 -2.68
CA THR A 111 -12.63 17.27 -3.56
C THR A 111 -12.36 15.78 -3.44
N PHE A 112 -12.38 15.04 -4.54
CA PHE A 112 -12.00 13.62 -4.55
C PHE A 112 -10.54 13.47 -4.98
N ALA A 113 -9.77 12.67 -4.24
CA ALA A 113 -8.34 12.51 -4.49
C ALA A 113 -7.91 11.04 -4.52
N MET A 114 -7.07 10.70 -5.48
CA MET A 114 -6.45 9.39 -5.64
C MET A 114 -4.95 9.54 -5.36
N ILE A 115 -4.43 8.86 -4.34
CA ILE A 115 -3.00 8.89 -4.00
C ILE A 115 -2.36 7.62 -4.56
N GLU A 116 -1.59 7.78 -5.64
CA GLU A 116 -1.03 6.71 -6.46
C GLU A 116 0.33 7.13 -7.02
N THR A 117 1.35 6.28 -6.83
CA THR A 117 2.71 6.53 -7.34
C THR A 117 2.93 5.90 -8.72
N SER A 118 2.12 4.92 -9.12
CA SER A 118 2.22 4.24 -10.40
C SER A 118 1.56 5.04 -11.54
N PRO A 119 2.32 5.52 -12.55
CA PRO A 119 1.74 6.21 -13.70
C PRO A 119 0.79 5.32 -14.50
N ARG A 120 1.07 4.02 -14.55
CA ARG A 120 0.22 3.03 -15.22
C ARG A 120 -1.14 2.91 -14.55
N LEU A 121 -1.17 2.73 -13.22
CA LEU A 121 -2.43 2.60 -12.48
C LEU A 121 -3.21 3.92 -12.49
N THR A 122 -2.53 5.06 -12.45
CA THR A 122 -3.14 6.37 -12.68
C THR A 122 -3.94 6.40 -13.99
N GLU A 123 -3.38 5.93 -15.11
CA GLU A 123 -4.10 5.88 -16.38
C GLU A 123 -5.27 4.88 -16.39
N VAL A 124 -5.16 3.75 -15.66
CA VAL A 124 -6.27 2.82 -15.46
C VAL A 124 -7.40 3.49 -14.68
N GLN A 125 -7.08 4.16 -13.58
CA GLN A 125 -8.04 4.85 -12.73
C GLN A 125 -8.75 5.98 -13.48
N LYS A 126 -8.02 6.78 -14.27
CA LYS A 126 -8.62 7.82 -15.14
C LYS A 126 -9.65 7.23 -16.11
N LYS A 127 -9.41 6.04 -16.66
CA LYS A 127 -10.40 5.34 -17.50
C LYS A 127 -11.60 4.85 -16.69
N THR A 128 -11.35 4.23 -15.52
CA THR A 128 -12.41 3.73 -14.62
C THR A 128 -13.33 4.84 -14.14
N LEU A 129 -12.75 5.99 -13.80
CA LEU A 129 -13.45 7.14 -13.23
C LEU A 129 -13.86 8.18 -14.27
N GLY A 130 -13.39 8.10 -15.52
CA GLY A 130 -13.69 9.11 -16.55
C GLY A 130 -15.16 9.24 -16.95
N VAL A 131 -16.02 8.31 -16.50
CA VAL A 131 -17.48 8.37 -16.66
C VAL A 131 -18.19 9.10 -15.52
N THR A 132 -17.46 9.45 -14.45
CA THR A 132 -18.03 10.15 -13.30
C THR A 132 -18.19 11.64 -13.59
N PRO A 133 -19.29 12.30 -13.16
CA PRO A 133 -19.45 13.75 -13.33
C PRO A 133 -18.61 14.56 -12.33
N PHE A 134 -17.96 13.91 -11.37
CA PHE A 134 -17.19 14.56 -10.30
C PHE A 134 -15.73 14.79 -10.69
N ALA A 135 -15.16 15.89 -10.23
CA ALA A 135 -13.74 16.17 -10.39
C ALA A 135 -12.93 15.29 -9.43
N VAL A 136 -12.04 14.47 -9.98
CA VAL A 136 -11.10 13.63 -9.23
C VAL A 136 -9.68 14.09 -9.53
N GLY A 137 -8.88 14.33 -8.49
CA GLY A 137 -7.46 14.65 -8.58
C GLY A 137 -6.58 13.43 -8.37
N TRP A 138 -5.43 13.36 -9.05
CA TRP A 138 -4.41 12.33 -8.85
C TRP A 138 -3.15 12.96 -8.24
N HIS A 139 -2.64 12.31 -7.21
CA HIS A 139 -1.59 12.82 -6.34
C HIS A 139 -0.54 11.73 -6.12
N GLU A 140 0.74 12.06 -6.25
CA GLU A 140 1.81 11.10 -5.96
C GLU A 140 2.00 10.88 -4.45
N THR A 141 1.62 11.87 -3.65
CA THR A 141 1.80 11.84 -2.20
C THR A 141 0.78 12.70 -1.45
N ILE A 142 0.55 12.38 -0.18
CA ILE A 142 -0.46 13.01 0.69
C ILE A 142 -0.17 14.51 0.88
N GLU A 143 1.10 14.94 0.82
CA GLU A 143 1.50 16.33 0.99
C GLU A 143 0.98 17.25 -0.12
N THR A 144 0.59 16.69 -1.27
CA THR A 144 0.04 17.46 -2.41
C THR A 144 -1.47 17.70 -2.31
N LEU A 145 -2.13 17.16 -1.28
CA LEU A 145 -3.56 17.34 -1.08
C LEU A 145 -3.89 18.77 -0.60
N PRO A 146 -5.10 19.28 -0.90
CA PRO A 146 -5.56 20.55 -0.34
C PRO A 146 -5.55 20.54 1.19
N GLN A 147 -5.13 21.66 1.80
CA GLN A 147 -5.11 21.85 3.25
C GLN A 147 -6.52 22.16 3.77
N GLN A 148 -7.34 21.10 3.90
CA GLN A 148 -8.71 21.14 4.38
C GLN A 148 -9.04 19.85 5.16
N SER A 149 -10.28 19.68 5.61
CA SER A 149 -10.68 18.44 6.29
C SER A 149 -10.45 17.25 5.38
N LEU A 150 -9.72 16.23 5.85
CA LEU A 150 -9.35 15.04 5.07
C LEU A 150 -10.00 13.80 5.64
N PHE A 151 -10.69 13.06 4.78
CA PHE A 151 -11.20 11.72 5.05
C PHE A 151 -10.57 10.77 4.05
N ILE A 152 -9.83 9.77 4.53
CA ILE A 152 -9.01 8.90 3.69
C ILE A 152 -9.34 7.43 3.94
N VAL A 153 -9.39 6.64 2.86
CA VAL A 153 -9.47 5.18 2.91
C VAL A 153 -8.26 4.57 2.22
N GLY A 154 -7.69 3.52 2.83
CA GLY A 154 -6.67 2.68 2.21
C GLY A 154 -7.05 1.22 2.41
N ASN A 155 -7.47 0.56 1.34
CA ASN A 155 -7.81 -0.86 1.36
C ASN A 155 -6.65 -1.67 0.80
N GLU A 156 -6.18 -2.68 1.54
CA GLU A 156 -5.06 -3.56 1.09
C GLU A 156 -3.81 -2.76 0.66
N LEU A 157 -3.54 -1.67 1.39
CA LEU A 157 -2.33 -0.87 1.19
C LEU A 157 -1.18 -1.39 2.06
N PHE A 158 -1.44 -1.57 3.37
CA PHE A 158 -0.40 -1.78 4.37
C PHE A 158 0.24 -3.18 4.34
N ASP A 159 -0.44 -4.15 3.74
CA ASP A 159 0.10 -5.49 3.48
C ASP A 159 1.13 -5.49 2.34
N ALA A 160 1.06 -4.51 1.44
CA ALA A 160 2.00 -4.32 0.33
C ALA A 160 3.13 -3.30 0.64
N VAL A 161 3.13 -2.67 1.82
CA VAL A 161 4.20 -1.75 2.23
C VAL A 161 5.44 -2.54 2.65
N PRO A 162 6.65 -2.21 2.14
CA PRO A 162 7.87 -2.88 2.57
C PRO A 162 8.13 -2.76 4.07
N ILE A 163 8.21 -3.90 4.76
CA ILE A 163 8.38 -3.97 6.21
C ILE A 163 9.81 -4.30 6.63
N ARG A 164 10.28 -3.67 7.69
CA ARG A 164 11.49 -4.11 8.39
C ARG A 164 11.13 -5.27 9.31
N GLN A 165 11.98 -6.28 9.34
CA GLN A 165 11.84 -7.43 10.22
C GLN A 165 13.04 -7.51 11.15
N PHE A 166 12.81 -7.93 12.38
CA PHE A 166 13.87 -8.23 13.34
C PHE A 166 13.71 -9.66 13.80
N VAL A 167 14.82 -10.36 14.05
CA VAL A 167 14.84 -11.74 14.52
C VAL A 167 15.55 -11.82 15.86
N ARG A 168 15.00 -12.58 16.80
CA ARG A 168 15.62 -12.89 18.08
C ARG A 168 16.87 -13.75 17.84
N ALA A 169 18.05 -13.18 18.08
CA ALA A 169 19.33 -13.84 17.83
C ALA A 169 20.34 -13.52 18.93
N GLY A 170 20.76 -14.55 19.66
CA GLY A 170 21.64 -14.42 20.82
C GLY A 170 20.97 -13.61 21.92
N ALA A 171 21.67 -12.59 22.42
CA ALA A 171 21.19 -11.75 23.53
C ALA A 171 20.15 -10.68 23.11
N GLY A 172 19.95 -10.43 21.81
CA GLY A 172 19.20 -9.27 21.32
C GLY A 172 18.29 -9.58 20.13
N TRP A 173 17.64 -8.53 19.65
CA TRP A 173 16.91 -8.52 18.38
C TRP A 173 17.82 -7.94 17.30
N ARG A 174 17.91 -8.64 16.17
CA ARG A 174 18.77 -8.29 15.05
C ARG A 174 17.95 -8.08 13.80
N GLU A 175 18.30 -7.10 12.99
CA GLU A 175 17.61 -6.87 11.72
C GLU A 175 17.71 -8.14 10.86
N ARG A 176 16.59 -8.59 10.31
CA ARG A 176 16.54 -9.73 9.41
C ARG A 176 16.95 -9.25 8.03
N MET A 177 17.90 -9.97 7.44
CA MET A 177 18.50 -9.64 6.15
C MET A 177 18.26 -10.78 5.16
N VAL A 178 18.34 -10.46 3.87
CA VAL A 178 18.38 -11.37 2.74
C VAL A 178 19.80 -11.32 2.16
N GLY A 179 20.48 -12.45 2.12
CA GLY A 179 21.77 -12.58 1.42
C GLY A 179 21.87 -13.91 0.69
N LEU A 180 23.08 -14.43 0.52
CA LEU A 180 23.35 -15.64 -0.26
C LEU A 180 23.83 -16.78 0.64
N ASP A 181 23.34 -17.99 0.38
CA ASP A 181 23.90 -19.21 0.96
C ASP A 181 25.12 -19.73 0.17
N GLU A 182 25.68 -20.88 0.57
CA GLU A 182 26.84 -21.51 -0.07
C GLU A 182 26.58 -21.92 -1.54
N THR A 183 25.32 -21.96 -1.96
CA THR A 183 24.90 -22.29 -3.33
C THR A 183 24.48 -21.06 -4.15
N ASN A 184 24.73 -19.85 -3.63
CA ASN A 184 24.31 -18.57 -4.21
C ASN A 184 22.78 -18.43 -4.34
N ASP A 185 22.02 -19.12 -3.49
CA ASP A 185 20.58 -18.93 -3.37
C ASP A 185 20.24 -17.92 -2.26
N LEU A 186 19.11 -17.21 -2.45
CA LEU A 186 18.66 -16.19 -1.51
C LEU A 186 18.21 -16.85 -0.21
N CYS A 187 18.82 -16.45 0.91
CA CYS A 187 18.51 -16.97 2.24
C CYS A 187 18.37 -15.84 3.28
N PHE A 188 17.65 -16.14 4.37
CA PHE A 188 17.51 -15.21 5.50
C PHE A 188 18.59 -15.41 6.56
N PHE A 189 19.03 -14.33 7.19
CA PHE A 189 19.85 -14.39 8.40
C PHE A 189 19.73 -13.13 9.26
N ALA A 190 20.32 -13.20 10.45
CA ALA A 190 20.42 -12.09 11.39
C ALA A 190 21.59 -11.18 11.00
N GLY A 191 21.29 -9.92 10.68
CA GLY A 191 22.28 -8.87 10.41
C GLY A 191 22.82 -8.22 11.69
N ALA A 192 23.64 -7.18 11.51
CA ALA A 192 24.23 -6.44 12.62
C ALA A 192 23.26 -5.40 13.24
N GLY A 193 22.28 -4.92 12.46
CA GLY A 193 21.31 -3.90 12.88
C GLY A 193 20.55 -4.32 14.13
N SER A 194 20.26 -3.37 15.02
CA SER A 194 19.41 -3.57 16.20
C SER A 194 18.18 -2.68 16.12
N VAL A 195 17.14 -3.05 16.85
CA VAL A 195 15.92 -2.25 17.00
C VAL A 195 15.97 -1.48 18.32
N ASP A 196 15.36 -0.29 18.33
CA ASP A 196 15.06 0.42 19.56
C ASP A 196 14.13 -0.45 20.43
N PRO A 197 14.51 -0.81 21.67
CA PRO A 197 13.67 -1.64 22.54
C PRO A 197 12.28 -1.05 22.81
N THR A 198 12.08 0.26 22.67
CA THR A 198 10.77 0.90 22.84
C THR A 198 9.78 0.60 21.72
N LEU A 199 10.27 0.10 20.57
CA LEU A 199 9.44 -0.33 19.44
C LEU A 199 9.06 -1.81 19.52
N LEU A 200 9.61 -2.56 20.48
CA LEU A 200 9.33 -3.98 20.66
C LEU A 200 8.06 -4.22 21.48
N PRO A 201 7.35 -5.34 21.23
CA PRO A 201 6.31 -5.83 22.13
C PRO A 201 6.82 -6.04 23.57
N ALA A 202 5.91 -5.93 24.54
CA ALA A 202 6.26 -6.03 25.96
C ALA A 202 6.87 -7.40 26.36
N ASP A 203 6.53 -8.46 25.63
CA ASP A 203 7.00 -9.83 25.81
C ASP A 203 8.21 -10.20 24.93
N ALA A 204 8.77 -9.24 24.18
CA ALA A 204 9.84 -9.50 23.23
C ALA A 204 11.15 -10.00 23.88
N ALA A 205 11.36 -9.77 25.18
CA ALA A 205 12.52 -10.29 25.91
C ALA A 205 12.48 -11.81 26.08
N ASP A 206 11.27 -12.36 26.25
CA ASP A 206 10.99 -13.78 26.52
C ASP A 206 10.80 -14.60 25.24
N ALA A 207 10.79 -13.93 24.08
CA ALA A 207 10.66 -14.57 22.79
C ALA A 207 11.78 -15.61 22.54
N PRO A 208 11.45 -16.79 21.98
CA PRO A 208 12.44 -17.82 21.67
C PRO A 208 13.43 -17.38 20.59
N GLN A 209 14.59 -18.04 20.53
CA GLN A 209 15.54 -17.82 19.44
C GLN A 209 14.88 -18.09 18.08
N GLY A 210 15.09 -17.18 17.12
CA GLY A 210 14.47 -17.24 15.80
C GLY A 210 13.08 -16.62 15.68
N ALA A 211 12.48 -16.13 16.77
CA ALA A 211 11.23 -15.35 16.71
C ALA A 211 11.42 -14.07 15.86
N ILE A 212 10.36 -13.66 15.13
CA ILE A 212 10.34 -12.48 14.26
C ILE A 212 9.25 -11.52 14.75
#